data_AF-A0A433ICS7-F1
#
_entry.id   AF-A0A433ICS7-F1
#
_cell.length_a   1.000
_cell.length_b   1.000
_cell.length_c   1.000
_cell.angle_alpha   90.00
_cell.angle_beta   90.00
_cell.angle_gamma   90.00
#
_symmetry.space_group_name_H-M   'P 1'
#
loop_
_entity.id
_entity.type
_entity.pdbx_description
1 polymer ?
#
loop_
_entity_poly.entity_id
_entity_poly.type
_entity_poly.pdbx_seq_one_letter_code
_entity_poly.pdbx_strand_id
1 'polypeptide(L)'
;ALAVPSGPDAAGARAIHVEHVEHGRLPGTLLCEPVGDGGFGYDPILRPEGRDVSTAQLSPEDKNAISHRGHAFRALLPYLVDALDARP
;
A
#
# COMPACT_ATOMS: atom_id res chain seq x y z
N ALA A 1 1.23 0.88 7.58
CA ALA A 1 1.80 1.43 8.82
C ALA A 1 3.29 1.14 8.86
N LEU A 2 4.07 2.04 9.46
CA LEU A 2 5.47 1.86 9.82
C LEU A 2 5.51 1.67 11.32
N ALA A 3 6.13 0.59 11.78
CA ALA A 3 6.31 0.32 13.20
C ALA A 3 7.82 0.20 13.47
N VAL A 4 8.36 1.10 14.30
CA VAL A 4 9.77 1.10 14.68
C VAL A 4 9.91 0.44 16.05
N PRO A 5 10.62 -0.71 16.14
CA PRO A 5 10.83 -1.38 17.41
C PRO A 5 11.88 -0.64 18.24
N SER A 6 11.68 -0.61 19.55
CA SER A 6 12.69 -0.21 20.54
C SER A 6 13.86 -1.21 20.56
N GLY A 7 14.92 -0.83 21.27
CA GLY A 7 15.93 -1.79 21.72
C GLY A 7 15.28 -2.93 22.54
N PRO A 8 15.88 -4.13 22.54
CA PRO A 8 15.37 -5.25 23.33
C PRO A 8 15.41 -4.92 24.82
N ASP A 9 14.38 -5.32 25.54
CA ASP A 9 14.37 -5.30 27.00
C ASP A 9 15.24 -6.45 27.59
N ALA A 10 15.29 -6.56 28.92
CA ALA A 10 16.05 -7.59 29.62
C ALA A 10 15.60 -9.03 29.28
N ALA A 11 14.39 -9.21 28.75
CA ALA A 11 13.84 -10.49 28.31
C ALA A 11 13.98 -10.70 26.79
N GLY A 12 14.56 -9.75 26.06
CA GLY A 12 14.73 -9.80 24.60
C GLY A 12 13.51 -9.35 23.80
N ALA A 13 12.44 -8.89 24.45
CA ALA A 13 11.25 -8.39 23.77
C ALA A 13 11.47 -6.96 23.26
N ARG A 14 10.84 -6.61 22.13
CA ARG A 14 10.90 -5.26 21.55
C ARG A 14 9.50 -4.66 21.48
N ALA A 15 9.27 -3.61 22.26
CA ALA A 15 8.07 -2.80 22.12
C ALA A 15 8.14 -1.94 20.84
N ILE A 16 6.99 -1.54 20.31
CA ILE A 16 6.92 -0.50 19.28
C ILE A 16 6.91 0.86 19.99
N HIS A 17 7.88 1.72 19.71
CA HIS A 17 7.91 3.08 20.28
C HIS A 17 7.47 4.15 19.29
N VAL A 18 7.48 3.87 18.00
CA VAL A 18 6.91 4.73 16.96
C VAL A 18 6.02 3.89 16.06
N GLU A 19 4.77 4.33 15.93
CA GLU A 19 3.84 3.84 14.91
C GLU A 19 3.38 5.02 14.05
N HIS A 20 3.52 4.87 12.74
CA HIS A 20 3.02 5.84 11.77
C HIS A 20 2.08 5.17 10.76
N VAL A 21 0.92 5.77 10.53
CA VAL A 21 -0.13 5.21 9.67
C VAL A 21 -0.43 6.15 8.52
N GLU A 22 -0.34 5.63 7.30
CA GLU A 22 -0.72 6.33 6.08
C GLU A 22 -1.83 5.58 5.35
N HIS A 23 -2.70 6.34 4.70
CA HIS A 23 -3.83 5.82 3.94
C HIS A 23 -3.65 6.11 2.45
N GLY A 24 -3.71 5.06 1.65
CA GLY A 24 -3.86 5.18 0.20
C GLY A 24 -5.25 4.77 -0.23
N ARG A 25 -5.77 5.45 -1.25
CA ARG A 25 -7.08 5.16 -1.83
C ARG A 25 -6.94 4.99 -3.34
N LEU A 26 -7.84 4.20 -3.90
CA LEU A 26 -8.03 4.05 -5.33
C LEU A 26 -9.54 4.19 -5.60
N PRO A 27 -10.04 5.41 -5.84
CA PRO A 27 -11.44 5.61 -6.20
C PRO A 27 -11.72 4.95 -7.55
N GLY A 28 -12.97 4.53 -7.74
CA GLY A 28 -13.39 3.83 -8.93
C GLY A 28 -14.86 3.43 -8.86
N THR A 29 -15.28 2.67 -9.85
CA THR A 29 -16.64 2.12 -9.96
C THR A 29 -16.57 0.61 -10.07
N LEU A 30 -17.58 -0.09 -9.55
CA LEU A 30 -17.71 -1.52 -9.74
C LEU A 30 -18.33 -1.82 -11.11
N LEU A 31 -17.72 -2.74 -11.84
CA LEU A 31 -18.29 -3.31 -13.06
C LEU A 31 -19.40 -4.29 -12.70
N CYS A 32 -20.34 -4.49 -13.62
CA CYS A 32 -21.43 -5.46 -13.46
C CYS A 32 -20.94 -6.92 -13.57
N GLU A 33 -19.82 -7.14 -14.24
CA GLU A 33 -19.21 -8.46 -14.46
C GLU A 33 -17.68 -8.34 -14.32
N PRO A 34 -16.99 -9.40 -13.86
CA PRO A 34 -15.53 -9.41 -13.78
C PRO A 34 -14.90 -9.40 -15.18
N VAL A 35 -13.88 -8.57 -15.39
CA VAL A 35 -13.14 -8.48 -16.65
C VAL A 35 -11.63 -8.50 -16.37
N GLY A 36 -10.88 -9.30 -17.13
CA GLY A 36 -9.42 -9.41 -17.02
C GLY A 36 -8.95 -10.57 -16.13
N ASP A 37 -7.77 -11.10 -16.44
CA ASP A 37 -7.24 -12.34 -15.85
C ASP A 37 -6.09 -12.09 -14.85
N GLY A 38 -5.67 -10.83 -14.71
CA GLY A 38 -4.57 -10.43 -13.84
C GLY A 38 -5.02 -10.05 -12.42
N GLY A 39 -4.05 -9.75 -11.56
CA GLY A 39 -4.33 -9.29 -10.21
C GLY A 39 -4.81 -10.38 -9.25
N PHE A 40 -5.55 -9.99 -8.21
CA PHE A 40 -6.08 -10.85 -7.16
C PHE A 40 -7.35 -10.24 -6.53
N GLY A 41 -8.19 -11.09 -5.94
CA GLY A 41 -9.39 -10.65 -5.21
C GLY A 41 -10.37 -9.90 -6.11
N TYR A 42 -10.71 -8.66 -5.73
CA TYR A 42 -11.72 -7.84 -6.42
C TYR A 42 -11.19 -7.07 -7.63
N ASP A 43 -9.94 -7.30 -8.03
CA ASP A 43 -9.35 -6.57 -9.14
C ASP A 43 -10.16 -6.65 -10.46
N PRO A 44 -10.78 -7.80 -10.82
CA PRO A 44 -11.55 -7.89 -12.07
C PRO A 44 -12.83 -7.06 -12.11
N ILE A 45 -13.35 -6.62 -10.96
CA ILE A 45 -14.60 -5.84 -10.89
C ILE A 45 -14.36 -4.37 -10.59
N LEU A 46 -13.16 -3.97 -10.15
CA LEU A 46 -12.87 -2.56 -9.86
C LEU A 46 -12.34 -1.87 -11.12
N ARG A 47 -13.10 -0.89 -11.65
CA ARG A 47 -12.62 0.06 -12.66
C ARG A 47 -12.14 1.34 -11.96
N PRO A 48 -10.83 1.63 -11.95
CA PRO A 48 -10.32 2.83 -11.28
C PRO A 48 -10.74 4.09 -12.05
N GLU A 49 -10.87 5.19 -11.32
CA GLU A 49 -11.24 6.49 -11.90
C GLU A 49 -10.24 6.93 -12.98
N GLY A 50 -10.75 7.49 -14.08
CA GLY A 50 -9.94 7.91 -15.23
C GLY A 50 -9.39 6.76 -16.09
N ARG A 51 -9.89 5.53 -15.93
CA ARG A 51 -9.56 4.37 -16.77
C ARG A 51 -10.82 3.68 -17.27
N ASP A 52 -10.72 3.09 -18.45
CA ASP A 52 -11.82 2.33 -19.08
C ASP A 52 -11.72 0.80 -18.86
N VAL A 53 -10.66 0.35 -18.18
CA VAL A 53 -10.36 -1.07 -17.94
C VAL A 53 -10.39 -1.39 -16.45
N SER A 54 -10.65 -2.65 -16.09
CA SER A 54 -10.56 -3.10 -14.70
C SER A 54 -9.11 -3.07 -14.21
N THR A 55 -8.90 -3.09 -12.88
CA THR A 55 -7.55 -3.21 -12.32
C THR A 55 -6.88 -4.55 -12.64
N ALA A 56 -7.64 -5.60 -12.97
CA ALA A 56 -7.10 -6.90 -13.41
C ALA A 56 -6.55 -6.88 -14.84
N GLN A 57 -6.94 -5.90 -15.65
CA GLN A 57 -6.44 -5.70 -17.01
C GLN A 57 -5.20 -4.81 -17.08
N LEU A 58 -4.83 -4.15 -15.97
CA LEU A 58 -3.63 -3.32 -15.91
C LEU A 58 -2.39 -4.20 -15.79
N SER A 59 -1.29 -3.74 -16.39
CA SER A 59 0.03 -4.29 -16.08
C SER A 59 0.35 -4.13 -14.58
N PRO A 60 1.18 -4.99 -13.99
CA PRO A 60 1.64 -4.81 -12.61
C PRO A 60 2.24 -3.42 -12.36
N GLU A 61 3.00 -2.89 -13.31
CA GLU A 61 3.62 -1.57 -13.25
C GLU A 61 2.57 -0.45 -13.21
N ASP A 62 1.62 -0.45 -14.15
CA ASP A 62 0.54 0.55 -14.20
C ASP A 62 -0.33 0.50 -12.95
N LYS A 63 -0.64 -0.72 -12.48
CA LYS A 63 -1.38 -0.91 -11.24
C LYS A 63 -0.60 -0.36 -10.05
N ASN A 64 0.69 -0.64 -9.94
CA ASN A 64 1.54 -0.13 -8.85
C ASN A 64 1.64 1.40 -8.86
N ALA A 65 1.61 2.01 -10.04
CA ALA A 65 1.64 3.45 -10.19
C ALA A 65 0.40 4.13 -9.58
N ILE A 66 -0.79 3.53 -9.69
CA ILE A 66 -2.04 4.15 -9.23
C ILE A 66 -2.69 3.49 -8.00
N SER A 67 -2.24 2.31 -7.58
CA SER A 67 -2.94 1.54 -6.54
C SER A 67 -2.99 2.23 -5.19
N HIS A 68 -4.02 1.91 -4.41
CA HIS A 68 -4.14 2.32 -3.02
C HIS A 68 -2.89 1.92 -2.20
N ARG A 69 -2.32 0.74 -2.47
CA ARG A 69 -1.07 0.29 -1.83
C ARG A 69 0.10 1.19 -2.21
N GLY A 70 0.26 1.47 -3.50
CA GLY A 70 1.31 2.36 -4.01
C GLY A 70 1.21 3.76 -3.39
N HIS A 71 0.01 4.33 -3.34
CA HIS A 71 -0.23 5.62 -2.69
C HIS A 71 0.13 5.61 -1.20
N ALA A 72 -0.34 4.62 -0.45
CA ALA A 72 -0.05 4.50 0.98
C ALA A 72 1.46 4.39 1.23
N PHE A 73 2.15 3.58 0.43
CA PHE A 73 3.58 3.33 0.62
C PHE A 73 4.44 4.53 0.24
N ARG A 74 4.06 5.28 -0.81
CA ARG A 74 4.72 6.55 -1.16
C ARG A 74 4.51 7.62 -0.08
N ALA A 75 3.31 7.71 0.49
CA ALA A 75 3.05 8.61 1.62
C ALA A 75 3.86 8.24 2.87
N LEU A 76 4.15 6.94 3.04
CA LEU A 76 4.92 6.42 4.16
C LEU A 76 6.44 6.59 3.99
N LEU A 77 6.91 6.86 2.76
CA LEU A 77 8.33 6.91 2.42
C LEU A 77 9.14 7.94 3.24
N PRO A 78 8.69 9.20 3.47
CA PRO A 78 9.45 10.16 4.27
C PRO A 78 9.72 9.65 5.69
N TYR A 79 8.69 9.10 6.35
CA TYR A 79 8.82 8.54 7.70
C TYR A 79 9.72 7.31 7.75
N LEU A 80 9.74 6.52 6.67
CA LEU A 80 10.67 5.39 6.56
C LEU A 80 12.11 5.88 6.47
N VAL A 81 12.38 6.92 5.68
CA VAL A 81 13.72 7.53 5.57
C VAL A 81 14.14 8.10 6.93
N ASP A 82 13.28 8.91 7.56
CA ASP A 82 13.55 9.49 8.87
C ASP A 82 13.84 8.40 9.93
N ALA A 83 13.07 7.33 9.94
CA ALA A 83 13.26 6.22 10.86
C ALA A 83 14.56 5.43 10.60
N LEU A 84 15.04 5.39 9.36
CA LEU A 84 16.31 4.73 9.01
C LEU A 84 17.52 5.61 9.35
N ASP A 85 17.40 6.92 9.16
CA ASP A 85 18.45 7.92 9.44
C ASP A 85 18.60 8.18 10.94
N ALA A 86 17.52 8.07 11.72
CA ALA A 86 17.55 8.18 13.17
C ALA A 86 18.15 6.95 13.89
N ARG A 87 18.58 5.92 13.15
CA ARG A 87 19.24 4.75 13.75
C ARG A 87 20.71 5.08 14.02
N PRO A 88 21.18 4.91 15.26
CA PRO A 88 22.60 5.08 15.60
C PRO A 88 23.49 4.03 14.92
#